data_AF-A0A7S3BQR4-F1
#
_entry.id   AF-A0A7S3BQR4-F1
#
_cell.length_a   1.000
_cell.length_b   1.000
_cell.length_c   1.000
_cell.angle_alpha   90.00
_cell.angle_beta   90.00
_cell.angle_gamma   90.00
#
_symmetry.space_group_name_H-M   'P 1'
#
loop_
_entity.id
_entity.type
_entity.pdbx_description
1 polymer ?
#
loop_
_entity_poly.entity_id
_entity_poly.type
_entity_poly.pdbx_seq_one_letter_code
_entity_poly.pdbx_strand_id
1 'polypeptide(L)'
;DSLKLPPTIEAGLEAYASRFHNLRAPRKLAWRRALGTVSLELRFEGSGLEREFSVSPMHAAIISAFGERTLWRAEELAEHVGLPVALLRRKAVYWVNQGVLIERRQSGDVSFEASSTGQLSAG
;
A
#
# COMPACT_ATOMS: atom_id res chain seq x y z
N ASP A 1 -1.88 -14.80 -5.80
CA ASP A 1 -1.98 -13.52 -5.09
C ASP A 1 -1.28 -12.42 -5.86
N SER A 2 -2.04 -11.57 -6.56
CA SER A 2 -1.53 -10.50 -7.43
C SER A 2 -1.55 -9.13 -6.74
N LEU A 3 -0.94 -9.03 -5.54
CA LEU A 3 -0.73 -7.73 -4.91
C LEU A 3 0.26 -6.92 -5.76
N LYS A 4 -0.18 -5.76 -6.26
CA LYS A 4 0.68 -4.81 -6.95
C LYS A 4 1.43 -4.01 -5.89
N LEU A 5 2.76 -4.01 -5.96
CA LEU A 5 3.60 -3.23 -5.06
C LEU A 5 4.06 -1.96 -5.77
N PRO A 6 4.45 -0.92 -5.03
CA PRO A 6 5.10 0.25 -5.61
C PRO A 6 6.29 -0.12 -6.52
N PRO A 7 6.52 0.60 -7.63
CA PRO A 7 7.57 0.26 -8.61
C PRO A 7 8.98 0.14 -8.02
N THR A 8 9.29 0.95 -7.01
CA THR A 8 10.59 0.92 -6.30
C THR A 8 10.82 -0.43 -5.61
N ILE A 9 9.80 -0.97 -4.95
CA ILE A 9 9.87 -2.28 -4.28
C ILE A 9 9.95 -3.40 -5.32
N GLU A 10 9.18 -3.31 -6.40
CA GLU A 10 9.24 -4.31 -7.49
C GLU A 10 10.64 -4.42 -8.10
N ALA A 11 11.28 -3.29 -8.39
CA ALA A 11 12.64 -3.27 -8.92
C ALA A 11 13.65 -3.92 -7.96
N GLY A 12 13.51 -3.69 -6.65
CA GLY A 12 14.37 -4.31 -5.64
C GLY A 12 14.21 -5.83 -5.56
N LEU A 13 12.96 -6.32 -5.61
CA LEU A 13 12.67 -7.76 -5.63
C LEU A 13 13.25 -8.44 -6.87
N GLU A 14 13.13 -7.82 -8.04
CA GLU A 14 13.68 -8.36 -9.30
C GLU A 14 15.21 -8.40 -9.28
N ALA A 15 15.85 -7.30 -8.84
CA ALA A 15 17.29 -7.22 -8.72
C ALA A 15 17.85 -8.30 -7.77
N TYR A 16 17.16 -8.56 -6.65
CA TYR A 16 17.55 -9.63 -5.74
C TYR A 16 17.34 -11.02 -6.35
N ALA A 17 16.20 -11.27 -7.00
CA ALA A 17 15.90 -12.55 -7.63
C ALA A 17 16.94 -12.92 -8.70
N SER A 18 17.36 -11.96 -9.52
CA SER A 18 18.41 -12.13 -10.51
C SER A 18 19.75 -12.54 -9.89
N ARG A 19 20.18 -11.83 -8.83
CA ARG A 19 21.43 -12.17 -8.11
C ARG A 19 21.34 -13.54 -7.43
N PHE A 20 20.21 -13.86 -6.82
CA PHE A 20 19.99 -15.15 -6.17
C PHE A 20 20.08 -16.31 -7.18
N HIS A 21 19.48 -16.16 -8.36
CA HIS A 21 19.54 -17.17 -9.41
C HIS A 21 20.99 -17.47 -9.82
N ASN A 22 21.78 -16.43 -10.05
CA ASN A 22 23.20 -16.57 -10.42
C ASN A 22 24.02 -17.30 -9.35
N LEU A 23 23.71 -17.09 -8.06
CA LEU A 23 24.46 -17.68 -6.94
C LEU A 23 23.97 -19.07 -6.53
N ARG A 24 22.70 -19.41 -6.78
CA ARG A 24 22.02 -20.57 -6.17
C ARG A 24 21.30 -21.47 -7.18
N ALA A 25 21.66 -21.38 -8.46
CA ALA A 25 21.12 -22.25 -9.53
C ALA A 25 21.17 -23.75 -9.13
N PRO A 26 20.12 -24.55 -9.45
CA PRO A 26 18.96 -24.22 -10.28
C PRO A 26 17.74 -23.65 -9.51
N ARG A 27 17.92 -23.18 -8.26
CA ARG A 27 16.79 -22.71 -7.44
C ARG A 27 16.12 -21.46 -8.01
N LYS A 28 14.79 -21.38 -7.86
CA LYS A 28 13.96 -20.21 -8.19
C LYS A 28 13.38 -19.61 -6.92
N LEU A 29 13.30 -18.29 -6.87
CA LEU A 29 12.75 -17.54 -5.75
C LEU A 29 11.28 -17.23 -6.02
N ALA A 30 10.41 -17.57 -5.07
CA ALA A 30 8.97 -17.28 -5.15
C ALA A 30 8.59 -16.28 -4.05
N TRP A 31 8.28 -15.05 -4.45
CA TRP A 31 7.92 -13.99 -3.52
C TRP A 31 6.49 -14.15 -3.01
N ARG A 32 6.32 -14.24 -1.68
CA ARG A 32 4.99 -14.16 -1.03
C ARG A 32 4.67 -12.71 -0.71
N ARG A 33 4.34 -11.94 -1.75
CA ARG A 33 4.21 -10.46 -1.71
C ARG A 33 3.23 -9.94 -0.64
N ALA A 34 2.20 -10.70 -0.32
CA ALA A 34 1.18 -10.34 0.64
C ALA A 34 1.56 -10.65 2.11
N LEU A 35 2.70 -11.32 2.34
CA LEU A 35 3.19 -11.71 3.67
C LEU A 35 4.46 -10.95 4.04
N GLY A 36 4.57 -10.66 5.33
CA GLY A 36 5.70 -9.95 5.91
C GLY A 36 5.24 -8.71 6.66
N THR A 37 6.21 -7.89 7.01
CA THR A 37 6.03 -6.64 7.73
C THR A 37 6.82 -5.56 6.99
N VAL A 38 6.19 -4.40 6.80
CA VAL A 38 6.75 -3.21 6.17
C VAL A 38 6.76 -2.11 7.21
N SER A 39 7.93 -1.49 7.43
CA SER A 39 8.04 -0.26 8.19
C SER A 39 7.79 0.92 7.25
N LEU A 40 6.85 1.80 7.62
CA LEU A 40 6.46 2.98 6.86
C LEU A 40 6.62 4.20 7.74
N GLU A 41 7.13 5.28 7.16
CA GLU A 41 7.11 6.60 7.76
C GLU A 41 6.14 7.46 6.94
N LEU A 42 5.08 7.95 7.59
CA LEU A 42 4.10 8.84 6.97
C LEU A 42 4.27 10.26 7.50
N ARG A 43 4.37 11.23 6.58
CA ARG A 43 4.50 12.66 6.89
C ARG A 43 3.20 13.38 6.56
N PHE A 44 2.70 14.20 7.50
CA PHE A 44 1.44 14.93 7.36
C PHE A 44 1.73 16.45 7.34
N GLU A 45 1.46 17.14 6.22
CA GLU A 45 1.84 18.55 6.01
C GLU A 45 1.23 19.52 7.05
N GLY A 46 0.05 19.21 7.59
CA GLY A 46 -0.68 20.12 8.50
C GLY A 46 -0.15 20.19 9.94
N SER A 47 0.65 19.21 10.38
CA SER A 47 1.13 19.13 11.77
C SER A 47 2.64 18.96 11.90
N GLY A 48 3.35 18.73 10.78
CA GLY A 48 4.78 18.37 10.81
C GLY A 48 5.05 17.07 11.58
N LEU A 49 4.01 16.26 11.81
CA LEU A 49 4.13 15.00 12.54
C LEU A 49 4.54 13.92 11.55
N GLU A 50 5.61 13.23 11.88
CA GLU A 50 6.02 11.98 11.24
C GLU A 50 5.53 10.84 12.11
N ARG A 51 4.85 9.86 11.51
CA ARG A 51 4.39 8.67 12.22
C ARG A 51 4.98 7.45 11.56
N GLU A 52 5.66 6.64 12.37
CA GLU A 52 6.11 5.32 11.97
C GLU A 52 5.01 4.28 12.16
N PHE A 53 4.87 3.38 11.20
CA PHE A 53 3.94 2.27 11.22
C PHE A 53 4.64 0.99 10.82
N SER A 54 4.38 -0.09 11.55
CA SER A 54 4.78 -1.44 11.16
C SER A 54 3.55 -2.21 10.71
N VAL A 55 3.39 -2.41 9.40
CA VAL A 55 2.14 -2.92 8.80
C VAL A 55 2.38 -4.05 7.81
N SER A 56 1.32 -4.78 7.47
CA SER A 56 1.39 -5.78 6.39
C SER A 56 1.61 -5.11 5.02
N PRO A 57 2.23 -5.81 4.04
CA PRO A 57 2.39 -5.31 2.67
C PRO A 57 1.08 -4.86 2.03
N MET A 58 -0.06 -5.49 2.37
CA MET A 58 -1.37 -5.06 1.89
C MET A 58 -1.76 -3.67 2.40
N HIS A 59 -1.50 -3.37 3.67
CA HIS A 59 -1.76 -2.03 4.22
C HIS A 59 -0.82 -1.00 3.59
N ALA A 60 0.46 -1.35 3.41
CA ALA A 60 1.43 -0.50 2.75
C ALA A 60 1.01 -0.16 1.31
N ALA A 61 0.64 -1.17 0.51
CA ALA A 61 0.17 -0.96 -0.85
C ALA A 61 -1.06 -0.04 -0.92
N ILE A 62 -2.01 -0.20 0.00
CA ILE A 62 -3.20 0.66 0.08
C ILE A 62 -2.80 2.12 0.34
N ILE A 63 -1.96 2.38 1.35
CA ILE A 63 -1.63 3.76 1.70
C ILE A 63 -0.72 4.41 0.66
N SER A 64 0.18 3.66 0.02
CA SER A 64 1.05 4.20 -1.03
C SER A 64 0.28 4.80 -2.22
N ALA A 65 -0.90 4.27 -2.56
CA ALA A 65 -1.74 4.81 -3.63
C ALA A 65 -2.22 6.25 -3.37
N PHE A 66 -2.26 6.67 -2.10
CA PHE A 66 -2.67 8.03 -1.73
C PHE A 66 -1.57 9.08 -1.97
N GLY A 67 -0.34 8.65 -2.29
CA GLY A 67 0.72 9.56 -2.73
C GLY A 67 0.49 10.11 -4.14
N GLU A 68 -0.25 9.38 -4.99
CA GLU A 68 -0.58 9.79 -6.36
C GLU A 68 -1.87 10.63 -6.40
N ARG A 69 -2.88 10.23 -5.62
CA ARG A 69 -4.21 10.85 -5.59
C ARG A 69 -4.78 10.77 -4.19
N THR A 70 -5.35 11.87 -3.70
CA THR A 70 -5.85 11.97 -2.31
C THR A 70 -7.23 11.33 -2.09
N LEU A 71 -8.01 11.11 -3.16
CA LEU A 71 -9.36 10.56 -3.11
C LEU A 71 -9.50 9.39 -4.08
N TRP A 72 -9.96 8.25 -3.60
CA TRP A 72 -10.20 7.06 -4.41
C TRP A 72 -11.58 6.46 -4.17
N ARG A 73 -12.25 6.00 -5.23
CA ARG A 73 -13.38 5.08 -5.09
C ARG A 73 -12.85 3.69 -4.73
N ALA A 74 -13.59 2.92 -3.95
CA ALA A 74 -13.13 1.61 -3.46
C ALA A 74 -12.82 0.64 -4.60
N GLU A 75 -13.58 0.69 -5.69
CA GLU A 75 -13.42 -0.15 -6.88
C GLU A 75 -12.14 0.22 -7.64
N GLU A 76 -11.92 1.52 -7.87
CA GLU A 76 -10.73 2.06 -8.52
C GLU A 76 -9.46 1.72 -7.72
N LEU A 77 -9.51 1.93 -6.41
CA LEU A 77 -8.38 1.64 -5.53
C LEU A 77 -8.06 0.14 -5.51
N ALA A 78 -9.08 -0.71 -5.45
CA ALA A 78 -8.95 -2.17 -5.46
C ALA A 78 -8.23 -2.67 -6.73
N GLU A 79 -8.62 -2.16 -7.90
CA GLU A 79 -7.99 -2.47 -9.17
C GLU A 79 -6.53 -1.98 -9.22
N HIS A 80 -6.29 -0.77 -8.72
CA HIS A 80 -4.97 -0.16 -8.67
C HIS A 80 -3.99 -0.96 -7.83
N VAL A 81 -4.38 -1.43 -6.63
CA VAL A 81 -3.50 -2.24 -5.75
C VAL A 81 -3.55 -3.75 -6.04
N GLY A 82 -4.48 -4.20 -6.90
CA GLY A 82 -4.64 -5.61 -7.26
C GLY A 82 -5.29 -6.47 -6.17
N LEU A 83 -6.23 -5.90 -5.41
CA LEU A 83 -6.98 -6.60 -4.35
C LEU A 83 -8.47 -6.71 -4.72
N PRO A 84 -9.19 -7.75 -4.27
CA PRO A 84 -10.65 -7.77 -4.33
C PRO A 84 -11.25 -6.62 -3.50
N VAL A 85 -12.28 -5.94 -4.02
CA VAL A 85 -12.92 -4.78 -3.36
C VAL A 85 -13.32 -5.07 -1.92
N ALA A 86 -13.90 -6.24 -1.65
CA ALA A 86 -14.29 -6.64 -0.29
C ALA A 86 -13.09 -6.77 0.67
N LEU A 87 -11.95 -7.27 0.17
CA LEU A 87 -10.72 -7.37 0.96
C LEU A 87 -10.09 -5.99 1.16
N LEU A 88 -10.05 -5.17 0.11
CA LEU A 88 -9.58 -3.78 0.18
C LEU A 88 -10.34 -3.01 1.26
N ARG A 89 -11.67 -2.98 1.21
CA ARG A 89 -12.52 -2.27 2.18
C ARG A 89 -12.21 -2.72 3.60
N ARG A 90 -12.09 -4.02 3.84
CA ARG A 90 -11.72 -4.58 5.15
C ARG A 90 -10.34 -4.12 5.63
N LYS A 91 -9.36 -4.05 4.74
CA LYS A 91 -7.99 -3.64 5.06
C LYS A 91 -7.86 -2.13 5.23
N ALA A 92 -8.64 -1.33 4.49
CA ALA A 92 -8.68 0.12 4.60
C ALA A 92 -9.19 0.60 5.97
N VAL A 93 -10.06 -0.18 6.64
CA VAL A 93 -10.53 0.12 8.01
C VAL A 93 -9.38 0.35 8.98
N TYR A 94 -8.25 -0.34 8.82
CA TYR A 94 -7.06 -0.09 9.66
C TYR A 94 -6.63 1.38 9.56
N TRP A 95 -6.48 1.91 8.35
CA TRP A 95 -6.05 3.29 8.12
C TRP A 95 -7.10 4.31 8.50
N VAL A 96 -8.40 3.96 8.37
CA VAL A 96 -9.49 4.78 8.89
C VAL A 96 -9.40 4.90 10.42
N ASN A 97 -9.20 3.78 11.12
CA ASN A 97 -9.04 3.77 12.58
C ASN A 97 -7.76 4.48 13.06
N GLN A 98 -6.70 4.46 12.25
CA GLN A 98 -5.47 5.22 12.53
C GLN A 98 -5.62 6.73 12.26
N GLY A 99 -6.77 7.17 11.74
CA GLY A 99 -7.03 8.56 11.37
C GLY A 99 -6.27 9.02 10.13
N VAL A 100 -5.76 8.10 9.32
CA VAL A 100 -4.99 8.39 8.10
C VAL A 100 -5.91 8.49 6.88
N LEU A 101 -6.98 7.71 6.84
CA LEU A 101 -8.01 7.77 5.81
C LEU A 101 -9.36 8.15 6.40
N ILE A 102 -10.19 8.78 5.59
CA ILE A 102 -11.59 9.09 5.86
C ILE A 102 -12.44 8.30 4.87
N GLU A 103 -13.34 7.46 5.39
CA GLU A 103 -14.32 6.76 4.56
C GLU A 103 -15.53 7.67 4.31
N ARG A 104 -15.94 7.79 3.05
CA ARG A 104 -17.17 8.46 2.62
C ARG A 104 -18.10 7.45 2.00
N ARG A 105 -19.39 7.54 2.34
CA ARG A 105 -20.46 6.76 1.69
C ARG A 105 -21.44 7.70 1.01
N GLN A 106 -21.62 7.54 -0.29
CA GLN A 106 -22.61 8.30 -1.05
C GLN A 106 -23.40 7.37 -1.95
N SER A 107 -24.72 7.32 -1.77
CA SER A 107 -25.65 6.57 -2.64
C SER A 107 -25.27 5.10 -2.87
N GLY A 108 -24.71 4.43 -1.86
CA GLY A 108 -24.29 3.01 -1.92
C GLY A 108 -22.84 2.79 -2.36
N ASP A 109 -22.14 3.84 -2.79
CA ASP A 109 -20.74 3.79 -3.16
C ASP A 109 -19.83 4.20 -1.99
N VAL A 110 -18.63 3.60 -1.92
CA VAL A 110 -17.64 3.81 -0.86
C VAL A 110 -16.39 4.46 -1.48
N SER A 111 -15.97 5.59 -0.95
CA SER A 111 -14.70 6.21 -1.31
C SER A 111 -13.84 6.48 -0.08
N PHE A 112 -12.53 6.53 -0.28
CA PHE A 112 -11.54 6.81 0.75
C PHE A 112 -10.78 8.08 0.39
N GLU A 113 -10.60 8.95 1.36
CA GLU A 113 -9.92 10.23 1.24
C GLU A 113 -8.78 10.30 2.27
N ALA A 114 -7.60 10.76 1.88
CA ALA A 114 -6.50 10.98 2.84
C ALA A 114 -6.85 12.11 3.80
N SER A 115 -6.66 11.90 5.10
CA SER A 115 -7.09 12.85 6.16
C SER A 115 -6.26 14.13 6.24
N SER A 116 -5.13 14.20 5.53
CA SER A 116 -4.36 15.42 5.34
C SER A 116 -3.97 15.56 3.87
N THR A 117 -4.25 16.73 3.30
CA THR A 117 -3.55 17.24 2.12
C THR A 117 -2.04 17.12 2.35
N GLY A 118 -1.30 16.50 1.41
CA GLY A 118 0.16 16.53 1.42
C GLY A 118 0.82 15.18 1.15
N GLN A 119 1.77 15.17 0.23
CA GLN A 119 2.41 14.02 -0.41
C GLN A 119 2.92 12.92 0.54
N LEU A 120 2.58 11.67 0.22
CA LEU A 120 3.18 10.47 0.81
C LEU A 120 4.46 10.12 0.02
N SER A 121 5.63 10.46 0.56
CA SER A 121 6.91 9.93 0.07
C SER A 121 7.26 8.63 0.80
N ALA A 122 7.25 7.50 0.10
CA ALA A 122 7.82 6.26 0.62
C ALA A 122 9.35 6.30 0.42
N GLY A 123 10.09 6.33 1.53
CA GLY A 123 11.54 6.12 1.54
C GLY A 123 11.92 4.66 1.32
#